data_AF-A0A1H6EED5-F1
#
_entry.id   AF-A0A1H6EED5-F1
#
_cell.length_a   1.000
_cell.length_b   1.000
_cell.length_c   1.000
_cell.angle_alpha   90.00
_cell.angle_beta   90.00
_cell.angle_gamma   90.00
#
_symmetry.space_group_name_H-M   'P 1'
#
loop_
_entity.id
_entity.type
_entity.pdbx_description
1 polymer ?
#
loop_
_entity_poly.entity_id
_entity_poly.type
_entity_poly.pdbx_seq_one_letter_code
_entity_poly.pdbx_strand_id
1 'polypeptide(L)' 'MDSAYFFHPDGERGPARARREAKAKEVCQHCPVIAQCRAHALAVQEPYGIWGGLSESEREVIIKARKRQQLAVAAS' A
#
# COMPACT_ATOMS: atom_id res chain seq x y z
N MET A 1 8.65 -4.39 17.05
CA MET A 1 8.85 -4.59 15.60
C MET A 1 9.41 -3.29 15.05
N ASP A 2 10.48 -3.36 14.28
CA ASP A 2 11.15 -2.17 13.74
C ASP A 2 10.30 -1.55 12.60
N SER A 3 10.16 -0.22 12.60
CA SER A 3 9.48 0.54 11.53
C SER A 3 10.11 0.26 10.16
N ALA A 4 11.40 -0.06 10.10
CA ALA A 4 12.11 -0.43 8.87
C ALA A 4 11.52 -1.67 8.14
N TYR A 5 10.64 -2.44 8.79
CA TYR A 5 9.89 -3.49 8.11
C TYR A 5 8.86 -2.91 7.13
N PHE A 6 8.13 -1.88 7.56
CA PHE A 6 7.03 -1.31 6.78
C PHE A 6 7.51 -0.21 5.85
N PHE A 7 8.55 0.53 6.26
CA PHE A 7 9.15 1.62 5.50
C PHE A 7 10.56 1.22 5.06
N HIS A 8 10.86 1.42 3.77
CA HIS A 8 12.15 1.03 3.21
C HIS A 8 13.27 1.97 3.67
N PRO A 9 14.50 1.47 3.87
CA PRO A 9 15.67 2.33 4.01
C PRO A 9 16.05 2.96 2.67
N ASP A 10 16.80 4.06 2.70
CA ASP A 10 17.25 4.77 1.51
C ASP A 10 18.02 3.84 0.55
N GLY A 11 17.67 3.89 -0.73
CA GLY A 11 18.35 3.14 -1.78
C GLY A 11 17.96 1.66 -1.94
N GLU A 12 17.02 1.14 -1.16
CA GLU A 12 16.53 -0.24 -1.31
C GLU A 12 15.85 -0.47 -2.67
N ARG A 13 16.28 -1.49 -3.42
CA ARG A 13 15.72 -1.84 -4.74
C ARG A 13 15.69 -3.34 -5.00
N GLY A 14 14.97 -3.71 -6.07
CA GLY A 14 14.99 -5.05 -6.63
C GLY A 14 14.58 -6.14 -5.62
N PRO A 15 15.29 -7.29 -5.57
CA PRO A 15 14.94 -8.42 -4.71
C PRO A 15 14.87 -8.10 -3.21
N ALA A 16 15.68 -7.15 -2.72
CA ALA A 16 15.66 -6.75 -1.32
C ALA A 16 14.31 -6.12 -0.96
N ARG A 17 13.86 -5.16 -1.77
CA ARG A 17 12.53 -4.53 -1.65
C ARG A 17 11.42 -5.57 -1.69
N ALA A 18 11.46 -6.49 -2.67
CA ALA A 18 10.44 -7.51 -2.82
C ALA A 18 10.32 -8.41 -1.56
N ARG A 19 11.46 -8.83 -0.98
CA ARG A 19 11.47 -9.62 0.25
C ARG A 19 10.91 -8.86 1.44
N ARG A 20 11.30 -7.59 1.63
CA ARG A 20 10.77 -6.76 2.72
C ARG A 20 9.27 -6.56 2.58
N GLU A 21 8.79 -6.21 1.38
CA GLU A 21 7.37 -6.03 1.12
C GLU A 21 6.57 -7.31 1.41
N ALA A 22 7.06 -8.48 0.97
CA ALA A 22 6.43 -9.77 1.28
C ALA A 22 6.35 -9.99 2.80
N LYS A 23 7.44 -9.73 3.52
CA LYS A 23 7.51 -9.90 4.97
C LYS A 23 6.56 -8.96 5.72
N ALA A 24 6.47 -7.70 5.33
CA ALA A 24 5.54 -6.75 5.92
C ALA A 24 4.07 -7.13 5.62
N LYS A 25 3.79 -7.63 4.40
CA LYS A 25 2.46 -8.12 4.04
C LYS A 25 2.03 -9.33 4.87
N GLU A 26 2.93 -10.28 5.17
CA GLU A 26 2.66 -11.40 6.09
C GLU A 26 2.16 -10.91 7.45
N VAL A 27 2.77 -9.84 7.98
CA VAL A 27 2.33 -9.25 9.25
C VAL A 27 0.96 -8.61 9.11
N CYS A 28 0.70 -7.89 8.02
CA CYS A 28 -0.62 -7.29 7.78
C CYS A 28 -1.75 -8.33 7.75
N GLN A 29 -1.51 -9.56 7.27
CA GLN A 29 -2.56 -10.59 7.19
C GLN A 29 -3.12 -11.02 8.55
N HIS A 30 -2.35 -10.80 9.62
CA HIS A 30 -2.77 -11.12 10.98
C HIS A 30 -3.32 -9.89 11.73
N CYS A 31 -3.39 -8.72 11.06
CA CYS A 31 -3.80 -7.47 11.67
C CYS A 31 -5.34 -7.36 11.72
N PRO A 32 -5.97 -7.22 12.90
CA PRO A 32 -7.43 -7.15 13.04
C PRO A 32 -8.05 -5.91 12.39
N VAL A 33 -7.23 -4.88 12.11
CA VAL A 33 -7.65 -3.60 11.52
C VAL A 33 -7.17 -3.41 10.09
N ILE A 34 -6.78 -4.51 9.40
CA ILE A 34 -6.21 -4.45 8.03
C ILE A 34 -7.09 -3.64 7.06
N ALA A 35 -8.42 -3.80 7.14
CA ALA A 35 -9.36 -3.10 6.28
C ALA A 35 -9.39 -1.59 6.55
N GLN A 36 -9.40 -1.19 7.82
CA GLN A 36 -9.42 0.22 8.25
C GLN A 36 -8.10 0.90 7.88
N CYS A 37 -6.97 0.24 8.13
CA CYS A 37 -5.63 0.69 7.74
C CYS A 37 -5.54 0.90 6.23
N ARG A 38 -6.03 -0.06 5.43
CA ARG A 38 -6.07 0.03 3.96
C ARG A 38 -6.94 1.19 3.49
N ALA A 39 -8.13 1.34 4.06
CA ALA A 39 -9.05 2.41 3.69
C ALA A 39 -8.45 3.78 3.95
N HIS A 40 -7.83 3.96 5.14
CA HIS A 40 -7.14 5.19 5.49
C HIS A 40 -6.00 5.51 4.52
N ALA A 41 -5.09 4.57 4.28
CA ALA A 41 -3.94 4.78 3.41
C ALA A 41 -4.33 5.11 1.96
N LEU A 42 -5.42 4.53 1.46
CA LEU A 42 -5.96 4.87 0.14
C LEU A 42 -6.63 6.24 0.11
N ALA A 43 -7.30 6.65 1.20
CA ALA A 43 -7.99 7.94 1.28
C ALA A 43 -7.01 9.11 1.33
N VAL A 44 -5.94 8.99 2.13
CA VAL A 44 -4.90 10.03 2.25
C VAL A 44 -3.80 9.92 1.20
N GLN A 45 -3.87 8.89 0.34
CA GLN A 45 -2.84 8.56 -0.66
C GLN A 45 -1.44 8.49 -0.04
N GLU A 46 -1.32 7.71 1.03
CA GLU A 46 -0.09 7.59 1.82
C GLU A 46 1.09 7.19 0.90
N PRO A 47 2.13 8.04 0.78
CA PRO A 47 3.15 7.91 -0.26
C PRO A 47 4.09 6.73 -0.05
N TYR A 48 4.28 6.25 1.18
CA TYR A 48 5.36 5.29 1.46
C TYR A 48 4.90 4.04 2.20
N GLY A 49 5.70 2.99 2.08
CA GLY A 49 5.62 1.78 2.89
C GLY A 49 4.43 0.85 2.63
N ILE A 50 4.30 -0.17 3.46
CA ILE A 50 3.20 -1.15 3.43
C ILE A 50 2.08 -0.73 4.38
N TRP A 51 0.87 -0.59 3.85
CA TRP A 51 -0.32 -0.22 4.61
C TRP A 51 -1.49 -1.13 4.26
N GLY A 52 -2.13 -1.72 5.27
CA GLY A 52 -3.29 -2.60 5.08
C GLY A 52 -3.04 -3.77 4.11
N GLY A 53 -1.80 -4.28 4.09
CA GLY A 53 -1.38 -5.37 3.20
C GLY A 53 -1.07 -4.94 1.76
N LEU A 54 -0.95 -3.64 1.47
CA LEU A 54 -0.63 -3.11 0.15
C LEU A 54 0.69 -2.33 0.15
N SER A 55 1.50 -2.51 -0.89
CA SER A 55 2.62 -1.64 -1.20
C SER A 55 2.17 -0.32 -1.81
N GLU A 56 3.08 0.65 -1.84
CA GLU A 56 2.92 1.93 -2.53
C GLU A 56 2.41 1.74 -3.97
N SER A 57 3.09 0.89 -4.76
CA SER A 57 2.74 0.65 -6.16
C SER A 57 1.37 -0.01 -6.32
N GLU A 58 0.99 -0.91 -5.40
CA GLU A 58 -0.35 -1.51 -5.42
C GLU A 58 -1.44 -0.48 -5.09
N ARG A 59 -1.18 0.41 -4.12
CA ARG A 59 -2.10 1.52 -3.80
C ARG A 59 -2.24 2.47 -4.98
N GLU A 60 -1.15 2.80 -5.67
CA GLU A 60 -1.17 3.67 -6.84
C GLU A 60 -2.06 3.11 -7.96
N VAL A 61 -1.98 1.80 -8.22
CA VAL A 61 -2.86 1.12 -9.19
C VAL A 61 -4.33 1.26 -8.81
N ILE A 62 -4.68 1.05 -7.54
CA ILE A 62 -6.05 1.18 -7.04
C ILE A 62 -6.55 2.62 -7.16
N ILE A 63 -5.74 3.61 -6.76
CA ILE A 63 -6.08 5.03 -6.83
C ILE A 63 -6.34 5.45 -8.29
N LYS A 64 -5.46 5.06 -9.22
CA LYS A 64 -5.64 5.33 -10.66
C LYS A 64 -6.91 4.68 -11.20
N ALA A 65 -7.19 3.43 -10.81
CA ALA A 65 -8.41 2.74 -11.22
C ALA A 65 -9.69 3.45 -10.72
N ARG A 66 -9.71 3.85 -9.44
CA ARG A 66 -10.83 4.62 -8.85
C ARG A 66 -11.05 5.95 -9.55
N LYS A 67 -9.96 6.69 -9.82
CA LYS A 67 -10.03 7.96 -10.56
C LYS A 67 -10.63 7.78 -11.96
N ARG A 68 -10.20 6.74 -12.69
CA ARG A 68 -10.78 6.41 -14.01
C ARG A 68 -12.27 6.08 -13.93
N GLN A 69 -12.67 5.28 -12.94
CA GLN A 69 -14.09 4.95 -12.73
C GLN A 69 -14.93 6.19 -12.42
N GLN A 70 -14.45 7.08 -11.55
CA GLN A 70 -15.13 8.34 -11.22
C GLN A 70 -15.31 9.23 -12.44
N LEU A 71 -14.28 9.35 -13.29
CA LEU A 71 -14.36 10.12 -14.53
C LEU A 71 -15.37 9.53 -15.51
N ALA A 72 -15.44 8.19 -15.63
CA ALA A 72 -16.39 7.53 -16.50
C ALA A 72 -17.85 7.72 -16.03
N VAL A 73 -18.09 7.62 -14.71
CA VAL A 73 -19.41 7.85 -14.11
C VAL A 73 -19.86 9.31 -14.29
N ALA A 74 -18.97 10.28 -14.10
CA ALA A 74 -19.29 11.70 -14.26
C ALA A 74 -19.58 12.11 -15.72
N ALA A 75 -19.16 11.29 -16.69
CA ALA A 75 -19.37 11.54 -18.12
C ALA A 75 -20.63 10.84 -18.69
N SER A 76 -21.37 10.09 -17.86
CA SER A 76 -22.64 9.44 -18.20
C SER A 76 -23.82 10.27 -17.70
#